data_AF-A0A087TCX4-F1
#
_entry.id   AF-A0A087TCX4-F1
#
_cell.length_a   1.000
_cell.length_b   1.000
_cell.length_c   1.000
_cell.angle_alpha   90.00
_cell.angle_beta   90.00
_cell.angle_gamma   90.00
#
_symmetry.space_group_name_H-M   'P 1'
#
loop_
_entity.id
_entity.type
_entity.pdbx_description
1 polymer ?
#
loop_
_entity_poly.entity_id
_entity_poly.type
_entity_poly.pdbx_seq_one_letter_code
_entity_poly.pdbx_strand_id
1 'polypeptide(L)'
;MMLKEKLQQISIIILEKSKGTGGRMCTKRSPFGSSLDIGAQFITKTSDINHTHKRCYSELFQTGLLMPLQGTVEGLDVPSHSENYVCSSGSGSIVKHFLQLAGCEILFDHKVTRITNSHNKLKLLYDNNSSHEFDAVIFTIPVPQVLQLDGITSFIQNEELKKLKAVEYCSRFALSLFYKYNT
;
A
#
# COMPACT_ATOMS: atom_id res chain seq x y z
N MET A 1 7.50 -8.81 11.86
CA MET A 1 8.27 -9.78 11.05
C MET A 1 7.47 -10.02 9.78
N MET A 2 8.11 -9.88 8.62
CA MET A 2 7.44 -10.03 7.33
C MET A 2 7.13 -11.50 7.03
N LEU A 3 6.16 -11.76 6.15
CA LEU A 3 5.76 -13.13 5.82
C LEU A 3 6.91 -13.93 5.19
N LYS A 4 7.66 -13.31 4.26
CA LYS A 4 8.80 -13.94 3.59
C LYS A 4 9.96 -14.26 4.55
N GLU A 5 10.16 -13.45 5.60
CA GLU A 5 11.13 -13.73 6.66
C GLU A 5 10.74 -15.00 7.45
N LYS A 6 9.44 -15.17 7.73
CA LYS A 6 8.91 -16.35 8.45
C LYS A 6 8.90 -17.61 7.59
N LEU A 7 8.54 -17.46 6.32
CA LEU A 7 8.28 -18.56 5.40
C LEU A 7 9.25 -18.44 4.22
N GLN A 8 10.51 -18.77 4.43
CA GLN A 8 11.53 -18.58 3.39
C GLN A 8 11.28 -19.44 2.14
N GLN A 9 10.64 -20.61 2.33
CA GLN A 9 10.37 -21.60 1.28
C GLN A 9 9.17 -21.25 0.37
N ILE A 10 8.34 -20.27 0.72
CA ILE A 10 7.21 -19.90 -0.14
C ILE A 10 7.63 -18.92 -1.24
N SER A 11 7.11 -19.10 -2.45
CA SER A 11 7.20 -18.09 -3.51
C SER A 11 6.09 -17.06 -3.32
N ILE A 12 6.43 -15.78 -3.39
CA ILE A 12 5.47 -14.68 -3.26
C ILE A 12 5.63 -13.79 -4.50
N ILE A 13 4.53 -13.65 -5.24
CA ILE A 13 4.40 -12.70 -6.34
C ILE A 13 3.43 -11.62 -5.91
N ILE A 14 3.84 -10.36 -6.05
CA ILE A 14 3.02 -9.19 -5.76
C ILE A 14 2.49 -8.66 -7.08
N LEU A 15 1.16 -8.61 -7.21
CA LEU A 15 0.48 -8.12 -8.40
C LEU A 15 0.05 -6.66 -8.17
N GLU A 16 0.51 -5.74 -9.01
CA GLU A 16 0.15 -4.33 -8.96
C GLU A 16 -0.38 -3.89 -10.32
N LYS A 17 -1.59 -3.31 -10.33
CA LYS A 17 -2.24 -2.83 -11.57
C LYS A 17 -1.58 -1.57 -12.15
N SER A 18 -0.81 -0.86 -11.35
CA SER A 18 -0.20 0.42 -11.69
C SER A 18 1.25 0.21 -12.15
N LYS A 19 1.86 1.24 -12.75
CA LYS A 19 3.28 1.23 -13.16
C LYS A 19 4.29 1.36 -12.01
N GLY A 20 3.82 1.32 -10.77
CA GLY A 20 4.64 1.58 -9.60
C GLY A 20 3.87 1.34 -8.31
N THR A 21 4.62 1.24 -7.22
CA THR A 21 4.09 0.90 -5.90
C THR A 21 3.67 2.14 -5.11
N GLY A 22 3.09 1.91 -3.93
CA GLY A 22 2.73 2.96 -2.97
C GLY A 22 1.23 3.17 -2.84
N GLY A 23 0.44 2.95 -3.89
CA GLY A 23 -1.01 3.14 -3.85
C GLY A 23 -1.39 4.54 -3.36
N ARG A 24 -2.07 4.63 -2.21
CA ARG A 24 -2.43 5.91 -1.56
C ARG A 24 -1.27 6.59 -0.81
N MET A 25 -0.09 5.99 -0.78
CA MET A 25 1.17 6.59 -0.35
C MET A 25 2.06 6.90 -1.56
N CYS A 26 1.51 7.14 -2.75
CA CYS A 26 2.30 7.41 -3.94
C CYS A 26 2.97 8.79 -3.85
N THR A 27 4.27 8.83 -4.18
CA THR A 27 5.04 10.05 -4.42
C THR A 27 5.14 10.29 -5.92
N LYS A 28 4.77 11.48 -6.39
CA LYS A 28 4.96 11.93 -7.77
C LYS A 28 6.26 12.73 -7.88
N ARG A 29 6.94 12.57 -9.02
CA ARG A 29 8.17 13.29 -9.34
C ARG A 29 7.94 14.17 -10.55
N SER A 30 8.41 15.41 -10.50
CA SER A 30 8.40 16.31 -11.64
C SER A 30 9.56 15.99 -12.60
N PRO A 31 9.46 16.38 -13.88
CA PRO A 31 10.60 16.33 -14.80
C PRO A 31 11.81 17.17 -14.35
N PHE A 32 11.61 18.08 -13.39
CA PHE A 32 12.64 19.00 -12.91
C PHE A 32 13.28 18.56 -11.58
N GLY A 33 13.04 17.31 -11.15
CA GLY A 33 13.70 16.69 -10.00
C GLY A 33 12.96 16.84 -8.67
N SER A 34 11.97 17.72 -8.57
CA SER A 34 11.14 17.86 -7.37
C SER A 34 10.18 16.67 -7.18
N SER A 35 9.77 16.40 -5.95
CA SER A 35 8.77 15.38 -5.64
C SER A 35 7.72 15.89 -4.66
N LEU A 36 6.54 15.29 -4.70
CA LEU A 36 5.45 15.55 -3.76
C LEU A 36 4.64 14.28 -3.50
N ASP A 37 4.01 14.21 -2.35
CA ASP A 37 3.10 13.13 -1.99
C ASP A 37 1.67 13.54 -2.35
N ILE A 38 0.97 12.71 -3.13
CA ILE A 38 -0.41 13.00 -3.57
C ILE A 38 -1.49 12.43 -2.64
N GLY A 39 -1.08 11.57 -1.70
CA GLY A 39 -1.98 10.87 -0.79
C GLY A 39 -1.59 11.14 0.66
N ALA A 40 -1.05 10.14 1.35
CA ALA A 40 -0.57 10.31 2.73
C ALA A 40 0.55 11.35 2.81
N GLN A 41 0.33 12.42 3.60
CA GLN A 41 1.24 13.57 3.73
C GLN A 41 2.23 13.40 4.90
N PHE A 42 1.77 12.84 6.01
CA PHE A 42 2.59 12.55 7.19
C PHE A 42 2.02 11.33 7.92
N ILE A 43 2.80 10.80 8.87
CA ILE A 43 2.43 9.67 9.72
C ILE A 43 2.39 10.13 11.16
N THR A 44 1.24 9.95 11.81
CA THR A 44 1.08 10.17 13.24
C THR A 44 1.34 8.86 13.98
N LYS A 45 2.30 8.87 14.90
CA LYS A 45 2.61 7.78 15.81
C LYS A 45 1.98 8.08 17.17
N THR A 46 0.99 7.29 17.56
CA THR A 46 0.43 7.31 18.92
C THR A 46 1.36 6.60 19.90
N SER A 47 1.21 6.88 21.19
CA SER A 47 1.93 6.17 22.26
C SER A 47 1.55 4.69 22.37
N ASP A 48 0.28 4.35 22.08
CA ASP A 48 -0.23 2.98 22.08
C ASP A 48 0.15 2.24 20.78
N ILE A 49 1.38 1.70 20.75
CA ILE A 49 1.88 0.89 19.65
C ILE A 49 2.31 -0.50 20.12
N ASN A 50 1.87 -1.53 19.37
CA ASN A 50 2.27 -2.91 19.61
C ASN A 50 3.73 -3.18 19.17
N HIS A 51 4.23 -4.38 19.49
CA HIS A 51 5.60 -4.79 19.15
C HIS A 51 5.90 -4.75 17.65
N THR A 52 4.93 -5.10 16.79
CA THR A 52 5.11 -5.04 15.33
C THR A 52 5.32 -3.60 14.87
N HIS A 53 4.50 -2.67 15.34
CA HIS A 53 4.65 -1.24 15.07
C HIS A 53 6.00 -0.72 15.56
N LYS A 54 6.43 -1.07 16.78
CA LYS A 54 7.74 -0.68 17.34
C LYS A 54 8.90 -1.08 16.42
N ARG A 55 8.89 -2.33 15.92
CA ARG A 55 9.91 -2.80 14.97
C ARG A 55 9.86 -2.01 13.66
N CYS A 56 8.68 -1.77 13.09
CA CYS A 56 8.56 -0.99 11.86
C CYS A 56 9.07 0.45 12.03
N TYR A 57 8.71 1.12 13.13
CA TYR A 57 9.23 2.46 13.41
C TYR A 57 10.75 2.45 13.59
N SER A 58 11.30 1.49 14.34
CA SER A 58 12.75 1.34 14.52
C SER A 58 13.48 1.19 13.18
N GLU A 59 12.97 0.33 12.29
CA GLU A 59 13.49 0.14 10.92
C GLU A 59 13.48 1.44 10.12
N LEU A 60 12.34 2.14 10.12
CA LEU A 60 12.17 3.38 9.35
C LEU A 60 13.01 4.54 9.90
N PHE A 61 13.28 4.59 11.21
CA PHE A 61 14.19 5.57 11.81
C PHE A 61 15.66 5.24 11.52
N GLN A 62 16.06 3.97 11.64
CA GLN A 62 17.44 3.54 11.35
C GLN A 62 17.83 3.78 9.90
N THR A 63 16.88 3.62 8.97
CA THR A 63 17.08 3.89 7.54
C THR A 63 16.98 5.37 7.17
N GLY A 64 16.60 6.24 8.11
CA GLY A 64 16.37 7.67 7.86
C GLY A 64 15.17 7.97 6.96
N LEU A 65 14.28 6.98 6.75
CA LEU A 65 13.08 7.15 5.93
C LEU A 65 12.02 7.97 6.63
N LEU A 66 11.90 7.84 7.96
CA LEU A 66 11.06 8.70 8.78
C LEU A 66 11.88 9.75 9.53
N MET A 67 11.44 11.00 9.44
CA MET A 67 11.98 12.13 10.19
C MET A 67 10.85 12.85 10.92
N PRO A 68 11.10 13.49 12.09
CA PRO A 68 10.10 14.32 12.73
C PRO A 68 9.57 15.38 11.75
N LEU A 69 8.26 15.61 11.78
CA LEU A 69 7.65 16.71 11.03
C LEU A 69 8.24 18.03 11.54
N GLN A 70 8.97 18.74 10.69
CA GLN A 70 9.52 20.05 10.98
C GLN A 70 8.60 21.13 10.40
N GLY A 71 8.41 22.21 11.16
CA GLY A 71 7.55 23.33 10.78
C GLY A 71 6.13 23.24 11.33
N THR A 72 5.38 24.32 11.10
CA THR A 72 4.01 24.47 11.57
C THR A 72 3.04 24.05 10.47
N VAL A 73 2.10 23.16 10.79
CA VAL A 73 0.94 22.88 9.95
C VAL A 73 -0.25 23.58 10.60
N GLU A 74 -0.71 24.66 9.99
CA GLU A 74 -1.84 25.44 10.52
C GLU A 74 -3.11 24.57 10.63
N GLY A 75 -3.79 24.67 11.78
CA GLY A 75 -4.99 23.90 12.06
C GLY A 75 -4.76 22.41 12.31
N LEU A 76 -3.50 21.95 12.40
CA LEU A 76 -3.21 20.58 12.78
C LEU A 76 -3.50 20.38 14.28
N ASP A 77 -4.58 19.66 14.56
CA ASP A 77 -4.85 19.14 15.90
C ASP A 77 -4.09 17.82 16.09
N VAL A 78 -3.14 17.80 17.02
CA VAL A 78 -2.29 16.64 17.30
C VAL A 78 -2.86 15.91 18.51
N PRO A 79 -3.28 14.64 18.37
CA PRO A 79 -3.77 13.87 19.51
C PRO A 79 -2.77 13.85 20.67
N SER A 80 -3.26 13.91 21.91
CA SER A 80 -2.42 13.78 23.10
C SER A 80 -1.52 12.54 23.02
N HIS A 81 -0.26 12.70 23.41
CA HIS A 81 0.76 11.64 23.37
C HIS A 81 1.01 11.06 21.97
N SER A 82 0.98 11.90 20.94
CA SER A 82 1.35 11.53 19.58
C SER A 82 2.42 12.44 18.98
N GLU A 83 3.15 11.89 18.03
CA GLU A 83 4.24 12.55 17.31
C GLU A 83 4.00 12.40 15.81
N ASN A 84 4.27 13.46 15.03
CA ASN A 84 4.11 13.45 13.58
C ASN A 84 5.45 13.34 12.87
N TYR A 85 5.46 12.54 11.80
CA TYR A 85 6.65 12.22 11.02
C TYR A 85 6.39 12.37 9.53
N VAL A 86 7.41 12.75 8.79
CA VAL A 86 7.41 12.86 7.32
C VAL A 86 8.46 11.97 6.70
N CYS A 87 8.31 11.70 5.40
CA CYS A 87 9.27 10.91 4.64
C CYS A 87 10.19 11.80 3.83
N SER A 88 11.49 11.79 4.14
CA SER A 88 12.52 12.60 3.45
C SER A 88 12.53 12.39 1.93
N SER A 89 12.26 11.17 1.50
CA SER A 89 12.25 10.75 0.09
C SER A 89 10.83 10.55 -0.48
N GLY A 90 9.83 11.17 0.14
CA GLY A 90 8.41 10.99 -0.15
C GLY A 90 7.80 9.72 0.46
N SER A 91 6.51 9.72 0.76
CA SER A 91 5.82 8.64 1.49
C SER A 91 5.84 7.30 0.78
N GLY A 92 5.97 7.28 -0.55
CA GLY A 92 6.10 6.05 -1.32
C GLY A 92 7.41 5.30 -1.08
N SER A 93 8.41 5.96 -0.49
CA SER A 93 9.68 5.34 -0.13
C SER A 93 9.54 4.26 0.94
N ILE A 94 8.59 4.41 1.89
CA ILE A 94 8.28 3.38 2.91
C ILE A 94 7.83 2.07 2.25
N VAL A 95 6.92 2.16 1.28
CA VAL A 95 6.39 0.98 0.59
C VAL A 95 7.49 0.30 -0.21
N LYS A 96 8.32 1.09 -0.91
CA LYS A 96 9.47 0.56 -1.65
C LYS A 96 10.47 -0.14 -0.74
N HIS A 97 10.76 0.43 0.42
CA HIS A 97 11.68 -0.15 1.41
C HIS A 97 11.24 -1.54 1.85
N PHE A 98 10.00 -1.69 2.32
CA PHE A 98 9.52 -3.00 2.79
C PHE A 98 9.41 -4.03 1.67
N LEU A 99 9.10 -3.61 0.44
CA LEU A 99 9.08 -4.51 -0.72
C LEU A 99 10.49 -4.99 -1.09
N GLN A 100 11.48 -4.08 -1.07
CA GLN A 100 12.89 -4.43 -1.29
C GLN A 100 13.41 -5.36 -0.20
N LEU A 101 13.11 -5.05 1.07
CA LEU A 101 13.49 -5.88 2.21
C LEU A 101 12.85 -7.27 2.13
N ALA A 102 11.61 -7.36 1.64
CA ALA A 102 10.93 -8.65 1.44
C ALA A 102 11.54 -9.46 0.29
N GLY A 103 12.11 -8.80 -0.72
CA GLY A 103 12.75 -9.47 -1.87
C GLY A 103 11.77 -10.30 -2.71
N CYS A 104 10.49 -9.94 -2.73
CA CYS A 104 9.47 -10.63 -3.51
C CYS A 104 9.47 -10.16 -4.98
N GLU A 105 9.06 -11.04 -5.89
CA GLU A 105 8.77 -10.66 -7.27
C GLU A 105 7.56 -9.73 -7.32
N ILE A 106 7.63 -8.69 -8.16
CA ILE A 106 6.53 -7.73 -8.35
C ILE A 106 6.22 -7.63 -9.83
N LEU A 107 4.98 -7.92 -10.20
CA LEU A 107 4.46 -7.79 -11.55
C LEU A 107 3.57 -6.54 -11.63
N PHE A 108 4.06 -5.53 -12.33
CA PHE A 108 3.33 -4.30 -12.63
C PHE A 108 2.43 -4.48 -13.86
N ASP A 109 1.46 -3.58 -14.03
CA ASP A 109 0.46 -3.66 -15.11
C ASP A 109 -0.29 -5.01 -15.11
N HIS A 110 -0.49 -5.59 -13.92
CA HIS A 110 -1.25 -6.85 -13.71
C HIS A 110 -2.51 -6.58 -12.91
N LYS A 111 -3.55 -6.04 -13.57
CA LYS A 111 -4.86 -5.86 -12.93
C LYS A 111 -5.63 -7.17 -12.93
N VAL A 112 -5.82 -7.75 -11.75
CA VAL A 112 -6.71 -8.92 -11.57
C VAL A 112 -8.14 -8.52 -11.91
N THR A 113 -8.81 -9.32 -12.74
CA THR A 113 -10.21 -9.12 -13.16
C THR A 113 -11.11 -10.25 -12.72
N ARG A 114 -10.58 -11.47 -12.57
CA ARG A 114 -11.34 -12.66 -12.18
C ARG A 114 -10.50 -13.59 -11.31
N ILE A 115 -11.16 -14.27 -10.38
CA ILE A 115 -10.62 -15.40 -9.61
C ILE A 115 -11.49 -16.64 -9.81
N THR A 116 -10.87 -17.78 -10.04
CA THR A 116 -11.55 -19.08 -10.20
C THR A 116 -10.76 -20.20 -9.53
N ASN A 117 -11.44 -21.27 -9.13
CA ASN A 117 -10.77 -22.52 -8.76
C ASN A 117 -10.24 -23.25 -10.01
N SER A 118 -9.02 -23.78 -9.95
CA SER A 118 -8.39 -24.60 -10.99
C SER A 118 -7.60 -25.73 -10.33
N HIS A 119 -8.09 -26.97 -10.40
CA HIS A 119 -7.36 -28.17 -9.95
C HIS A 119 -6.63 -28.03 -8.59
N ASN A 120 -7.36 -27.61 -7.54
CA ASN A 120 -6.86 -27.33 -6.17
C ASN A 120 -6.00 -26.07 -6.00
N LYS A 121 -5.91 -25.23 -7.03
CA LYS A 121 -5.29 -23.90 -6.98
C LYS A 121 -6.29 -22.79 -7.26
N LEU A 122 -5.88 -21.57 -6.96
CA LEU A 122 -6.59 -20.36 -7.31
C LEU A 122 -5.97 -19.77 -8.58
N LYS A 123 -6.78 -19.66 -9.63
CA LYS A 123 -6.37 -19.03 -10.89
C LYS A 123 -6.84 -17.58 -10.92
N LEU A 124 -5.91 -16.67 -11.17
CA LEU A 124 -6.18 -15.25 -11.36
C LEU A 124 -6.05 -14.89 -12.85
N LEU A 125 -7.09 -14.30 -13.41
CA LEU A 125 -7.08 -13.71 -14.76
C LEU A 125 -6.81 -12.21 -14.66
N TYR A 126 -6.05 -11.68 -15.61
CA TYR A 126 -5.74 -10.26 -15.69
C TYR A 126 -6.45 -9.58 -16.86
N ASP A 127 -6.44 -8.25 -16.88
CA ASP A 127 -7.01 -7.42 -17.96
C ASP A 127 -6.31 -7.59 -19.31
N ASN A 128 -5.06 -8.04 -19.32
CA ASN A 128 -4.31 -8.40 -20.52
C ASN A 128 -4.60 -9.84 -21.02
N ASN A 129 -5.59 -10.54 -20.44
CA ASN A 129 -5.98 -11.92 -20.71
C ASN A 129 -4.94 -13.01 -20.35
N SER A 130 -3.80 -12.65 -19.79
CA SER A 130 -2.89 -13.65 -19.19
C SER A 130 -3.40 -14.09 -17.81
N SER A 131 -2.81 -15.15 -17.25
CA SER A 131 -3.23 -15.71 -15.96
C SER A 131 -2.09 -16.39 -15.23
N HIS A 132 -2.14 -16.40 -13.89
CA HIS A 132 -1.30 -17.25 -13.06
C HIS A 132 -2.16 -18.07 -12.09
N GLU A 133 -1.59 -19.18 -11.59
CA GLU A 133 -2.18 -20.02 -10.56
C GLU A 133 -1.37 -19.94 -9.27
N PHE A 134 -2.07 -19.92 -8.14
CA PHE A 134 -1.50 -19.76 -6.81
C PHE A 134 -2.11 -20.76 -5.84
N ASP A 135 -1.32 -21.20 -4.86
CA ASP A 135 -1.82 -22.02 -3.76
C ASP A 135 -2.64 -21.18 -2.76
N ALA A 136 -2.34 -19.88 -2.65
CA ALA A 136 -3.09 -18.92 -1.83
C ALA A 136 -3.03 -17.52 -2.44
N VAL A 137 -4.06 -16.70 -2.20
CA VAL A 137 -4.16 -15.31 -2.67
C VAL A 137 -4.54 -14.41 -1.51
N ILE A 138 -3.86 -13.26 -1.39
CA ILE A 138 -4.18 -12.22 -0.40
C ILE A 138 -4.55 -10.94 -1.15
N PHE A 139 -5.77 -10.44 -0.93
CA PHE A 139 -6.21 -9.16 -1.47
C PHE A 139 -5.99 -8.03 -0.47
N THR A 140 -5.22 -7.03 -0.86
CA THR A 140 -4.94 -5.82 -0.06
C THR A 140 -5.47 -4.53 -0.69
N ILE A 141 -6.23 -4.66 -1.78
CA ILE A 141 -6.93 -3.56 -2.45
C ILE A 141 -8.18 -3.13 -1.65
N PRO A 142 -8.73 -1.91 -1.85
CA PRO A 142 -9.96 -1.49 -1.19
C PRO A 142 -11.12 -2.49 -1.41
N VAL A 143 -11.94 -2.71 -0.38
CA VAL A 143 -13.00 -3.73 -0.39
C VAL A 143 -13.93 -3.64 -1.61
N PRO A 144 -14.42 -2.46 -2.03
CA PRO A 144 -15.21 -2.34 -3.26
C PRO A 144 -14.52 -2.87 -4.51
N GLN A 145 -13.19 -2.76 -4.61
CA GLN A 145 -12.43 -3.30 -5.74
C GLN A 145 -12.32 -4.83 -5.67
N VAL A 146 -12.23 -5.41 -4.46
CA VAL A 146 -12.29 -6.87 -4.28
C VAL A 146 -13.65 -7.41 -4.73
N LEU A 147 -14.75 -6.75 -4.34
CA LEU A 147 -16.11 -7.16 -4.70
C LEU A 147 -16.45 -6.98 -6.19
N GLN A 148 -15.62 -6.25 -6.95
CA GLN A 148 -15.74 -6.11 -8.40
C GLN A 148 -15.06 -7.25 -9.17
N LEU A 149 -14.27 -8.10 -8.51
CA LEU A 149 -13.62 -9.23 -9.16
C LEU A 149 -14.66 -10.29 -9.52
N ASP A 150 -14.63 -10.75 -10.77
CA ASP A 150 -15.50 -11.84 -11.20
C ASP A 150 -15.12 -13.14 -10.48
N GLY A 151 -16.12 -13.91 -10.06
CA GLY A 151 -15.97 -15.16 -9.31
C GLY A 151 -15.67 -15.02 -7.81
N ILE A 152 -15.40 -13.82 -7.28
CA ILE A 152 -15.00 -13.63 -5.88
C ILE A 152 -16.07 -14.06 -4.87
N THR A 153 -17.35 -13.89 -5.21
CA THR A 153 -18.47 -14.21 -4.32
C THR A 153 -18.57 -15.70 -4.01
N SER A 154 -18.04 -16.57 -4.86
CA SER A 154 -17.97 -18.02 -4.62
C SER A 154 -17.00 -18.40 -3.49
N PHE A 155 -16.14 -17.48 -3.04
CA PHE A 155 -15.15 -17.68 -1.99
C PHE A 155 -15.53 -17.05 -0.65
N ILE A 156 -16.65 -16.34 -0.58
CA ILE A 156 -17.03 -15.52 0.58
C ILE A 156 -18.36 -16.02 1.14
N GLN A 157 -18.43 -16.27 2.44
CA GLN A 157 -19.70 -16.67 3.06
C GLN A 157 -20.70 -15.51 3.07
N ASN A 158 -22.00 -15.81 3.01
CA ASN A 158 -23.04 -14.77 2.93
C ASN A 158 -22.96 -13.71 4.05
N GLU A 159 -22.64 -14.11 5.27
CA GLU A 159 -22.50 -13.18 6.40
C GLU A 159 -21.26 -12.28 6.29
N GLU A 160 -20.16 -12.80 5.75
CA GLU A 160 -18.96 -12.02 5.47
C GLU A 160 -19.19 -11.05 4.30
N LEU A 161 -19.90 -11.50 3.27
CA LEU A 161 -20.24 -10.67 2.12
C LEU A 161 -21.07 -9.46 2.52
N LYS A 162 -22.03 -9.62 3.45
CA LYS A 162 -22.80 -8.49 4.03
C LYS A 162 -21.88 -7.49 4.72
N LYS A 163 -20.94 -7.97 5.55
CA LYS A 163 -19.96 -7.11 6.26
C LYS A 163 -19.06 -6.35 5.28
N LEU A 164 -18.58 -7.03 4.23
CA LEU A 164 -17.75 -6.40 3.19
C LEU A 164 -18.51 -5.33 2.40
N LYS A 165 -19.78 -5.58 2.08
CA LYS A 165 -20.63 -4.60 1.38
C LYS A 165 -20.92 -3.35 2.22
N ALA A 166 -20.85 -3.45 3.55
CA ALA A 166 -21.04 -2.33 4.47
C ALA A 166 -19.79 -1.44 4.61
N VAL A 167 -18.66 -1.80 3.99
CA VAL A 167 -17.43 -1.00 4.06
C VAL A 167 -17.50 0.18 3.09
N GLU A 168 -17.48 1.39 3.65
CA GLU A 168 -17.52 2.65 2.88
C GLU A 168 -16.19 3.42 2.95
N TYR A 169 -15.92 4.20 1.90
CA TYR A 169 -14.75 5.06 1.79
C TYR A 169 -15.18 6.45 1.30
N CYS A 170 -14.56 7.50 1.83
CA CYS A 170 -14.73 8.85 1.30
C CYS A 170 -14.00 9.02 -0.05
N SER A 171 -14.52 9.90 -0.90
CA SER A 171 -13.84 10.35 -2.12
C SER A 171 -13.13 11.68 -1.90
N ARG A 172 -11.91 11.83 -2.45
CA ARG A 172 -11.12 13.07 -2.39
C ARG A 172 -10.40 13.30 -3.72
N PHE A 173 -10.31 14.56 -4.13
CA PHE A 173 -9.45 15.01 -5.22
C PHE A 173 -8.19 15.64 -4.63
N ALA A 174 -7.04 15.38 -5.24
CA ALA A 174 -5.77 15.99 -4.89
C ALA A 174 -5.27 16.80 -6.08
N LEU A 175 -4.89 18.06 -5.83
CA LEU A 175 -4.22 18.92 -6.80
C LEU A 175 -2.75 19.07 -6.39
N SER A 176 -1.86 18.96 -7.36
CA SER A 176 -0.42 19.01 -7.12
C SER A 176 0.22 19.95 -8.13
N LEU A 177 0.96 20.94 -7.64
CA LEU A 177 1.55 22.00 -8.44
C LEU A 177 3.06 21.98 -8.22
N PHE A 178 3.82 21.84 -9.31
CA PHE A 178 5.27 21.97 -9.29
C PHE A 178 5.67 23.34 -9.77
N TYR A 179 6.52 24.01 -9.01
CA TYR A 179 7.03 25.34 -9.34
C TYR A 179 8.49 25.23 -9.71
N LYS A 180 8.90 25.99 -10.73
CA LYS A 180 10.31 26.29 -10.95
C LYS A 180 10.65 27.51 -10.11
N TYR A 181 11.68 27.39 -9.29
CA TYR A 181 12.28 28.57 -8.70
C TYR A 181 13.21 29.17 -9.77
N ASN A 182 12.86 30.32 -10.33
CA ASN A 182 13.77 31.07 -11.17
C ASN A 182 14.78 31.75 -10.22
N THR A 183 15.98 31.18 -10.12
CA THR A 183 17.16 31.89 -9.62
C THR A 183 17.69 32.83 -10.70
#